data_AF-A0A537N496-F1
#
_entry.id   AF-A0A537N496-F1
#
_cell.length_a   1.000
_cell.length_b   1.000
_cell.length_c   1.000
_cell.angle_alpha   90.00
_cell.angle_beta   90.00
_cell.angle_gamma   90.00
#
_symmetry.space_group_name_H-M   'P 1'
#
loop_
_entity.id
_entity.type
_entity.pdbx_description
1 polymer ?
#
loop_
_entity_poly.entity_id
_entity_poly.type
_entity_poly.pdbx_seq_one_letter_code
_entity_poly.pdbx_strand_id
1 'polypeptide(L)'
;MLTARTPPAAWSFAIRDLGSRLRALPSVTLAPPDDMLLRAVLVKLFADRQIAVEESLVSYVLTRIERSFAAARKVVQQLDAEAMRRKRALTRALAAEILRERGGFDGRAGIRASRP
;
A
#
# COMPACT_ATOMS: atom_id res chain seq x y z
N MET A 1 8.89 16.14 13.43
CA MET A 1 8.16 16.01 12.15
C MET A 1 6.73 15.60 12.46
N LEU A 2 5.72 16.13 11.75
CA LEU A 2 4.30 15.85 11.97
C LEU A 2 3.69 15.26 10.70
N THR A 3 2.73 14.33 10.83
CA THR A 3 1.95 13.79 9.71
C THR A 3 0.46 13.94 9.99
N ALA A 4 -0.33 14.14 8.94
CA ALA A 4 -1.76 14.32 9.04
C ALA A 4 -2.46 13.98 7.72
N ARG A 5 -3.79 13.80 7.77
CA ARG A 5 -4.61 13.53 6.57
C ARG A 5 -5.01 14.78 5.80
N THR A 6 -4.95 15.95 6.43
CA THR A 6 -5.27 17.25 5.81
C THR A 6 -4.18 18.26 6.16
N PRO A 7 -3.93 19.27 5.31
CA PRO A 7 -2.89 20.27 5.57
C PRO A 7 -3.25 21.12 6.80
N PRO A 8 -2.25 21.65 7.55
CA PRO A 8 -2.49 22.51 8.72
C PRO A 8 -3.38 23.73 8.44
N ALA A 9 -3.38 24.22 7.20
CA ALA A 9 -4.25 25.33 6.77
C ALA A 9 -5.75 25.01 6.87
N ALA A 10 -6.13 23.73 6.82
CA ALA A 10 -7.53 23.28 6.90
C ALA A 10 -7.99 22.98 8.34
N TRP A 11 -7.14 23.17 9.36
CA TRP A 11 -7.49 22.83 10.75
C TRP A 11 -8.09 24.02 11.48
N SER A 12 -9.02 23.73 12.39
CA SER A 12 -9.46 24.67 13.41
C SER A 12 -8.51 24.62 14.61
N PHE A 13 -8.04 25.79 15.05
CA PHE A 13 -7.13 25.91 16.19
C PHE A 13 -7.81 26.72 17.30
N ALA A 14 -7.92 26.13 18.49
CA ALA A 14 -8.38 26.84 19.68
C ALA A 14 -7.35 27.90 20.14
N ILE A 15 -6.05 27.61 19.99
CA ILE A 15 -4.95 28.50 20.37
C ILE A 15 -4.43 29.20 19.11
N ARG A 16 -4.57 30.53 19.08
CA ARG A 16 -4.20 31.34 17.89
C ARG A 16 -2.73 31.24 17.52
N ASP A 17 -1.82 31.30 18.50
CA ASP A 17 -0.36 31.24 18.28
C ASP A 17 0.07 29.90 17.67
N LEU A 18 -0.47 28.78 18.20
CA LEU A 18 -0.21 27.45 17.65
C LEU A 18 -0.66 27.33 16.19
N GLY A 19 -1.86 27.82 15.88
CA GLY A 19 -2.37 27.80 14.52
C GLY A 19 -1.54 28.65 13.55
N SER A 20 -1.00 29.78 14.01
CA SER A 20 -0.06 30.57 13.22
C SER A 20 1.24 29.80 12.95
N ARG A 21 1.86 29.24 14.00
CA ARG A 21 3.11 28.48 13.89
C ARG A 21 2.98 27.30 12.95
N LEU A 22 1.93 26.49 13.09
CA LEU A 22 1.74 25.29 12.26
C LEU A 22 1.45 25.63 10.79
N ARG A 23 0.81 26.76 10.50
CA ARG A 23 0.58 27.24 9.13
C ARG A 23 1.84 27.83 8.49
N ALA A 24 2.77 28.35 9.28
CA ALA A 24 4.04 28.87 8.80
C ALA A 24 5.07 27.77 8.49
N LEU A 25 4.86 26.53 8.96
CA LEU A 25 5.76 25.41 8.67
C LEU A 25 5.59 24.93 7.21
N PRO A 26 6.68 24.49 6.56
CA PRO A 26 6.59 23.81 5.28
C PRO A 26 5.69 22.58 5.37
N SER A 27 4.71 22.51 4.46
CA SER A 27 3.77 21.39 4.35
C SER A 27 3.86 20.79 2.95
N VAL A 28 4.07 19.48 2.88
CA VAL A 28 4.12 18.72 1.63
C VAL A 28 3.01 17.68 1.63
N THR A 29 2.24 17.62 0.55
CA THR A 29 1.18 16.63 0.37
C THR A 29 1.76 15.39 -0.30
N LEU A 30 1.50 14.22 0.27
CA LEU A 30 1.82 12.94 -0.38
C LEU A 30 0.65 12.54 -1.27
N ALA A 31 0.91 12.45 -2.57
CA ALA A 31 -0.05 11.91 -3.52
C ALA A 31 -0.15 10.37 -3.40
N PRO A 32 -1.25 9.76 -3.84
CA PRO A 32 -1.30 8.31 -4.06
C PRO A 32 -0.15 7.86 -4.98
N PRO A 33 0.35 6.62 -4.83
CA PRO A 33 1.39 6.11 -5.71
C PRO A 33 0.88 5.96 -7.13
N ASP A 34 1.74 6.32 -8.09
CA ASP A 34 1.58 5.90 -9.48
C ASP A 34 2.04 4.43 -9.67
N ASP A 35 1.77 3.88 -10.85
CA ASP A 35 2.05 2.47 -11.15
C ASP A 35 3.57 2.18 -11.18
N MET A 36 4.40 3.17 -11.54
CA MET A 36 5.86 3.03 -11.57
C MET A 36 6.43 2.91 -10.15
N LEU A 37 6.00 3.80 -9.24
CA LEU A 37 6.37 3.74 -7.84
C LEU A 37 5.84 2.46 -7.19
N LEU A 38 4.60 2.07 -7.50
CA LEU A 38 4.02 0.85 -6.95
C LEU A 38 4.77 -0.42 -7.41
N ARG A 39 5.23 -0.45 -8.67
CA ARG A 39 6.11 -1.50 -9.18
C ARG A 39 7.41 -1.59 -8.38
N ALA A 40 8.11 -0.47 -8.21
CA ALA A 40 9.35 -0.42 -7.44
C ALA A 40 9.14 -0.87 -5.98
N VAL A 41 8.03 -0.45 -5.38
CA VAL A 41 7.67 -0.88 -4.02
C VAL A 41 7.36 -2.37 -3.96
N LEU A 42 6.66 -2.96 -4.92
CA LEU A 42 6.42 -4.41 -4.95
C LEU A 42 7.73 -5.18 -5.03
N VAL A 43 8.62 -4.82 -5.96
CA VAL A 43 9.95 -5.44 -6.08
C VAL A 43 10.70 -5.34 -4.75
N LYS A 44 10.72 -4.16 -4.14
CA LYS A 44 11.35 -3.93 -2.84
C LYS A 44 10.76 -4.79 -1.73
N LEU A 45 9.43 -4.87 -1.63
CA LEU A 45 8.73 -5.65 -0.59
C LEU A 45 8.99 -7.16 -0.73
N PHE A 46 9.15 -7.67 -1.95
CA PHE A 46 9.57 -9.06 -2.16
C PHE A 46 11.05 -9.25 -1.83
N ALA A 47 11.92 -8.32 -2.24
CA ALA A 47 13.34 -8.37 -1.95
C ALA A 47 13.65 -8.29 -0.44
N ASP A 48 12.92 -7.49 0.33
CA ASP A 48 13.01 -7.44 1.80
C ASP A 48 12.75 -8.82 2.45
N ARG A 49 11.96 -9.66 1.78
CA ARG A 49 11.64 -11.04 2.19
C ARG A 49 12.57 -12.07 1.55
N GLN A 50 13.63 -11.60 0.88
CA GLN A 50 14.60 -12.43 0.14
C GLN A 50 13.97 -13.25 -0.99
N ILE A 51 12.86 -12.77 -1.56
CA ILE A 51 12.18 -13.40 -2.69
C ILE A 51 12.55 -12.64 -3.96
N ALA A 52 13.33 -13.28 -4.84
CA ALA A 52 13.53 -12.79 -6.20
C ALA A 52 12.24 -13.04 -7.01
N VAL A 53 11.72 -12.01 -7.67
CA VAL A 53 10.47 -12.09 -8.43
C VAL A 53 10.66 -11.69 -9.88
N GLU A 54 10.01 -12.44 -10.76
CA GLU A 54 9.93 -12.12 -12.18
C GLU A 54 9.03 -10.91 -12.43
N GLU A 55 9.39 -10.09 -13.42
CA GLU A 55 8.61 -8.92 -13.84
C GLU A 55 7.16 -9.27 -14.23
N SER A 56 6.93 -10.50 -14.71
CA SER A 56 5.60 -11.01 -15.04
C SER A 56 4.70 -11.19 -13.80
N LEU A 57 5.28 -11.54 -12.64
CA LEU A 57 4.55 -11.65 -11.38
C LEU A 57 4.19 -10.25 -10.86
N VAL A 58 5.12 -9.30 -10.90
CA VAL A 58 4.90 -7.92 -10.46
C VAL A 58 3.79 -7.27 -11.30
N SER A 59 3.87 -7.39 -12.63
CA SER A 59 2.86 -6.89 -13.55
C SER A 59 1.49 -7.53 -13.31
N TYR A 60 1.45 -8.84 -13.04
CA TYR A 60 0.20 -9.52 -12.71
C TYR A 60 -0.43 -8.97 -11.42
N VAL A 61 0.37 -8.83 -10.36
CA VAL A 61 -0.11 -8.32 -9.06
C VAL A 61 -0.63 -6.88 -9.18
N LEU A 62 0.07 -6.01 -9.92
CA LEU A 62 -0.35 -4.62 -10.15
C LEU A 62 -1.75 -4.51 -10.77
N THR A 63 -2.11 -5.42 -11.69
CA THR A 63 -3.45 -5.42 -12.30
C THR A 63 -4.57 -5.90 -11.35
N ARG A 64 -4.21 -6.41 -10.17
CA ARG A 64 -5.13 -7.07 -9.23
C ARG A 64 -5.27 -6.36 -7.90
N ILE A 65 -4.44 -5.37 -7.61
CA ILE A 65 -4.49 -4.61 -6.36
C ILE A 65 -4.97 -3.19 -6.61
N GLU A 66 -5.51 -2.56 -5.57
CA GLU A 66 -5.70 -1.12 -5.55
C GLU A 66 -4.34 -0.39 -5.59
N ARG A 67 -4.34 0.82 -6.15
CA ARG A 67 -3.15 1.70 -6.22
C ARG A 67 -2.83 2.32 -4.86
N SER A 68 -2.44 1.49 -3.90
CA SER A 68 -2.07 1.91 -2.54
C SER A 68 -0.93 1.07 -1.97
N PHE A 69 -0.08 1.69 -1.14
CA PHE A 69 1.00 0.98 -0.45
C PHE A 69 0.49 -0.08 0.53
N ALA A 70 -0.71 0.14 1.11
CA ALA A 70 -1.36 -0.83 2.00
C ALA A 70 -1.75 -2.11 1.24
N ALA A 71 -2.33 -1.97 0.05
CA ALA A 71 -2.67 -3.11 -0.79
C ALA A 71 -1.41 -3.89 -1.24
N ALA A 72 -0.36 -3.18 -1.65
CA ALA A 72 0.93 -3.78 -2.00
C ALA A 72 1.55 -4.59 -0.85
N ARG A 73 1.58 -4.06 0.39
CA ARG A 73 2.09 -4.80 1.56
C ARG A 73 1.24 -6.04 1.86
N LYS A 74 -0.08 -5.89 1.83
CA LYS A 74 -1.02 -6.98 2.14
C LYS A 74 -0.91 -8.11 1.12
N VAL A 75 -0.83 -7.82 -0.18
CA VAL A 75 -0.71 -8.87 -1.21
C VAL A 75 0.62 -9.60 -1.11
N VAL A 76 1.74 -8.89 -0.88
CA VAL A 76 3.05 -9.52 -0.72
C VAL A 76 3.07 -10.44 0.50
N GLN A 77 2.56 -9.97 1.64
CA GLN A 77 2.48 -10.79 2.86
C GLN A 77 1.64 -12.06 2.65
N GLN A 78 0.53 -11.94 1.92
CA GLN A 78 -0.35 -13.07 1.62
C GLN A 78 0.32 -14.09 0.70
N LEU A 79 0.95 -13.62 -0.39
CA LEU A 79 1.61 -14.49 -1.36
C LEU A 79 2.79 -15.23 -0.73
N ASP A 80 3.61 -14.55 0.07
CA ASP A 80 4.73 -15.13 0.80
C ASP A 80 4.28 -16.20 1.80
N ALA A 81 3.31 -15.86 2.67
CA ALA A 81 2.79 -16.80 3.66
C ALA A 81 2.23 -18.08 3.01
N GLU A 82 1.54 -17.94 1.88
CA GLU A 82 0.93 -19.06 1.19
C GLU A 82 1.95 -19.88 0.38
N ALA A 83 2.96 -19.24 -0.21
CA ALA A 83 4.09 -19.92 -0.83
C ALA A 83 4.86 -20.78 0.18
N MET A 84 5.12 -20.23 1.38
CA MET A 84 5.71 -20.98 2.50
C MET A 84 4.82 -22.14 2.94
N ARG A 85 3.51 -21.91 3.11
CA ARG A 85 2.55 -22.95 3.52
C ARG A 85 2.51 -24.12 2.52
N ARG A 86 2.53 -23.81 1.22
CA ARG A 86 2.53 -24.82 0.14
C ARG A 86 3.92 -25.40 -0.13
N LYS A 87 4.98 -24.86 0.48
CA LYS A 87 6.39 -25.20 0.21
C LYS A 87 6.72 -25.12 -1.29
N ARG A 88 6.17 -24.12 -1.98
CA ARG A 88 6.38 -23.88 -3.42
C ARG A 88 7.03 -22.52 -3.62
N ALA A 89 7.94 -22.43 -4.59
CA ALA A 89 8.49 -21.15 -5.01
C ALA A 89 7.39 -20.21 -5.49
N LEU A 90 7.49 -18.93 -5.15
CA LEU A 90 6.51 -17.94 -5.56
C LEU A 90 6.69 -17.61 -7.06
N THR A 91 5.78 -18.12 -7.88
CA THR A 91 5.73 -17.86 -9.32
C THR A 91 4.47 -17.10 -9.69
N ARG A 92 4.41 -16.52 -10.89
CA ARG A 92 3.18 -15.92 -11.44
C ARG A 92 2.00 -16.91 -11.43
N ALA A 93 2.24 -18.17 -11.76
CA ALA A 93 1.20 -19.20 -11.77
C ALA A 93 0.64 -19.45 -10.36
N LEU A 94 1.52 -19.64 -9.38
CA LEU A 94 1.12 -19.82 -7.99
C LEU A 94 0.38 -18.58 -7.45
N ALA A 95 0.86 -17.37 -7.75
CA ALA A 95 0.16 -16.16 -7.36
C ALA A 95 -1.25 -16.07 -7.97
N ALA A 96 -1.41 -16.49 -9.24
CA ALA A 96 -2.72 -16.53 -9.88
C ALA A 96 -3.65 -17.58 -9.26
N GLU A 97 -3.14 -18.75 -8.87
CA GLU A 97 -3.88 -19.76 -8.09
C GLU A 97 -4.38 -19.14 -6.78
N ILE A 98 -3.47 -18.61 -5.96
CA ILE A 98 -3.75 -18.04 -4.63
C ILE A 98 -4.77 -16.90 -4.71
N LEU A 99 -4.58 -15.97 -5.64
CA LEU A 99 -5.44 -14.79 -5.79
C LEU A 99 -6.80 -15.11 -6.41
N ARG A 100 -6.94 -16.23 -7.14
CA ARG A 100 -8.25 -16.71 -7.64
C ARG A 100 -9.03 -17.40 -6.53
N GLU A 101 -8.39 -18.30 -5.78
CA GLU A 101 -9.03 -19.09 -4.72
C GLU A 101 -9.68 -18.23 -3.63
N ARG A 102 -9.13 -17.04 -3.35
CA ARG A 102 -9.60 -16.18 -2.26
C ARG A 102 -10.64 -15.13 -2.65
N GLY A 103 -11.06 -15.09 -3.92
CA GLY A 103 -11.91 -14.02 -4.44
C GLY A 103 -11.13 -12.71 -4.55
N GLY A 104 -11.19 -12.06 -5.70
CA GLY A 104 -10.34 -10.91 -6.05
C GLY A 104 -10.20 -9.89 -4.91
N PHE A 105 -8.98 -9.37 -4.76
CA PHE A 105 -8.54 -8.48 -3.69
C PHE A 105 -9.51 -7.31 -3.44
N ASP A 106 -10.50 -7.49 -2.56
CA ASP A 106 -11.44 -6.43 -2.21
C ASP A 106 -10.76 -5.52 -1.17
N GLY A 107 -10.14 -4.44 -1.65
CA GLY A 107 -9.59 -3.37 -0.83
C GLY A 107 -10.66 -2.50 -0.17
N ARG A 108 -11.95 -2.77 -0.40
CA ARG A 108 -13.10 -2.06 0.20
C ARG A 108 -13.30 -2.29 1.71
N ALA A 109 -12.53 -3.17 2.35
CA ALA A 109 -12.64 -3.38 3.81
C ALA A 109 -12.01 -2.26 4.67
N GLY A 110 -11.38 -1.24 4.07
CA GLY A 110 -10.62 -0.21 4.81
C GLY A 110 -11.29 1.15 5.02
N ILE A 111 -12.44 1.45 4.41
CA ILE A 111 -13.05 2.80 4.42
C ILE A 111 -14.53 2.76 4.81
N ARG A 112 -14.89 2.03 5.88
CA ARG A 112 -16.23 2.09 6.47
C ARG A 112 -16.18 2.11 8.00
N ALA A 113 -15.43 3.08 8.56
CA ALA A 113 -15.54 3.44 9.97
C ALA A 113 -15.01 4.87 10.21
N SER A 114 -15.75 5.89 9.76
CA SER A 114 -15.86 7.21 10.42
C SER A 114 -16.69 8.15 9.57
N ARG A 115 -17.99 8.19 9.86
CA ARG A 115 -18.85 9.38 9.96
C ARG A 115 -20.30 8.93 10.17
N PRO A 116 -21.17 9.74 10.78
CA PRO A 116 -20.95 11.11 11.26
C PRO A 116 -20.32 11.21 12.65
#